data_AF-A0AAW9CHV9-F1
#
_entry.id   AF-A0AAW9CHV9-F1
#
_cell.length_a   1.000
_cell.length_b   1.000
_cell.length_c   1.000
_cell.angle_alpha   90.00
_cell.angle_beta   90.00
_cell.angle_gamma   90.00
#
_symmetry.space_group_name_H-M   'P 1'
#
loop_
_entity.id
_entity.type
_entity.pdbx_description
1 polymer ?
#
loop_
_entity_poly.entity_id
_entity_poly.type
_entity_poly.pdbx_seq_one_letter_code
_entity_poly.pdbx_strand_id
1 'polypeptide(L)' 'WGLKDRIESLADLGDGEQARRLAHEAGALCAGDSIPFADGAYAALFDGRELTTVRIDGPDIQDVGFRPESIRA' A
#
# COMPACT_ATOMS: atom_id res chain seq x y z
N TRP A 1 -7.41 -2.11 10.32
CA TRP A 1 -8.59 -1.61 9.60
C TRP A 1 -8.64 -0.08 9.63
N GLY A 2 -8.69 0.57 10.80
CA GLY A 2 -8.85 2.04 10.87
C GLY A 2 -7.90 2.93 10.04
N LEU A 3 -6.62 2.56 9.84
CA LEU A 3 -5.72 3.33 8.97
C LEU A 3 -6.00 3.10 7.47
N LYS A 4 -6.25 1.85 7.06
CA LYS A 4 -6.68 1.50 5.69
C LYS A 4 -7.97 2.23 5.34
N ASP A 5 -9.00 2.10 6.17
CA ASP A 5 -10.32 2.70 5.92
C ASP A 5 -10.21 4.23 5.74
N ARG A 6 -9.33 4.87 6.52
CA ARG A 6 -9.06 6.32 6.42
C ARG A 6 -8.36 6.70 5.12
N ILE A 7 -7.33 5.94 4.70
CA ILE A 7 -6.62 6.18 3.44
C ILE A 7 -7.59 6.08 2.26
N GLU A 8 -8.41 5.03 2.25
CA GLU A 8 -9.35 4.76 1.15
C GLU A 8 -10.50 5.77 1.12
N SER A 9 -11.01 6.16 2.30
CA SER A 9 -12.01 7.22 2.40
C SER A 9 -11.51 8.55 1.84
N LEU A 10 -10.23 8.91 2.07
CA LEU A 10 -9.64 10.12 1.50
C LEU A 10 -9.58 10.06 -0.03
N ALA A 11 -9.21 8.89 -0.58
CA ALA A 11 -9.19 8.67 -2.02
C ALA A 11 -10.60 8.77 -2.63
N ASP A 12 -11.60 8.15 -1.99
CA ASP A 12 -13.00 8.17 -2.42
C ASP A 12 -13.61 9.59 -2.39
N LEU A 13 -13.18 10.43 -1.44
CA LEU A 13 -13.58 11.83 -1.34
C LEU A 13 -12.84 12.76 -2.32
N GLY A 14 -11.91 12.23 -3.12
CA GLY A 14 -11.13 12.97 -4.11
C GLY A 14 -9.86 13.62 -3.55
N ASP A 15 -9.49 13.38 -2.29
CA ASP A 15 -8.24 13.86 -1.69
C ASP A 15 -7.11 12.83 -1.88
N GLY A 16 -6.80 12.56 -3.15
CA GLY A 16 -5.79 11.56 -3.52
C GLY A 16 -4.38 11.89 -3.03
N GLU A 17 -4.02 13.18 -2.93
CA GLU A 17 -2.71 13.58 -2.40
C GLU A 17 -2.58 13.31 -0.90
N GLN A 18 -3.63 13.59 -0.11
CA GLN A 18 -3.61 13.26 1.31
C GLN A 18 -3.65 11.75 1.54
N ALA A 19 -4.45 11.01 0.75
CA ALA A 19 -4.48 9.54 0.79
C ALA A 19 -3.10 8.95 0.52
N ARG A 20 -2.44 9.38 -0.57
CA ARG A 20 -1.09 8.94 -0.96
C ARG A 20 -0.07 9.27 0.12
N ARG A 21 -0.10 10.49 0.66
CA ARG A 21 0.81 10.89 1.74
C ARG A 21 0.66 9.98 2.96
N LEU A 22 -0.57 9.75 3.40
CA LEU A 22 -0.86 8.92 4.57
C LEU A 22 -0.45 7.46 4.34
N ALA A 23 -0.69 6.92 3.14
CA ALA A 23 -0.25 5.59 2.77
C ALA A 23 1.29 5.45 2.79
N HIS A 24 1.99 6.44 2.22
CA HIS A 24 3.45 6.44 2.20
C HIS A 24 4.04 6.59 3.61
N GLU A 25 3.46 7.44 4.47
CA GLU A 25 3.84 7.57 5.89
C GLU A 25 3.63 6.26 6.66
N ALA A 26 2.59 5.49 6.31
CA ALA A 26 2.33 4.16 6.85
C ALA A 26 3.30 3.07 6.31
N GLY A 27 4.20 3.42 5.40
CA GLY A 27 5.19 2.51 4.81
C GLY A 27 4.69 1.75 3.57
N ALA A 28 3.57 2.16 2.98
CA ALA A 28 3.09 1.58 1.73
C ALA A 28 3.86 2.12 0.52
N LEU A 29 4.12 1.23 -0.44
CA LEU A 29 4.58 1.61 -1.77
C LEU A 29 3.47 2.38 -2.48
N CYS A 30 3.83 3.52 -3.08
CA CYS A 30 2.94 4.38 -3.83
C CYS A 30 3.44 4.52 -5.28
N ALA A 31 2.58 5.06 -6.16
CA ALA A 31 2.98 5.38 -7.53
C ALA A 31 4.26 6.24 -7.57
N GLY A 32 5.27 5.77 -8.30
CA GLY A 32 6.59 6.40 -8.39
C GLY A 32 7.65 5.78 -7.47
N ASP A 33 7.26 4.97 -6.49
CA ASP A 33 8.21 4.24 -5.66
C ASP A 33 8.83 3.06 -6.42
N SER A 34 10.09 2.77 -6.12
CA SER A 34 10.75 1.57 -6.62
C SER A 34 10.32 0.35 -5.83
N ILE A 35 9.89 -0.69 -6.52
CA ILE A 35 9.54 -1.96 -5.88
C ILE A 35 10.83 -2.69 -5.51
N PRO A 36 11.03 -3.05 -4.24
CA PRO A 36 12.25 -3.75 -3.82
C PRO A 36 12.29 -5.15 -4.45
N PHE A 37 13.43 -5.51 -5.03
CA PHE A 37 13.65 -6.89 -5.51
C PHE A 37 13.99 -7.78 -4.33
N ALA A 38 13.08 -8.70 -3.98
CA ALA A 38 13.25 -9.65 -2.90
C ALA A 38 12.40 -10.89 -3.16
N ASP A 39 12.83 -12.04 -2.62
CA ASP A 39 12.07 -13.29 -2.70
C ASP A 39 11.29 -13.52 -1.39
N GLY A 40 9.99 -13.79 -1.48
CA GLY A 40 9.12 -14.03 -0.33
C GLY A 40 8.83 -12.81 0.55
N ALA A 41 9.13 -11.59 0.08
CA ALA A 41 8.90 -10.36 0.83
C ALA A 41 7.42 -9.93 0.75
N TYR A 42 6.95 -9.21 1.76
CA TYR A 42 5.62 -8.60 1.77
C TYR A 42 5.75 -7.09 1.89
N ALA A 43 4.94 -6.35 1.13
CA ALA A 43 4.85 -4.90 1.20
C ALA A 43 3.40 -4.44 1.08
N ALA A 44 3.04 -3.38 1.80
CA ALA A 44 1.80 -2.67 1.53
C ALA A 44 1.94 -1.90 0.21
N LEU A 45 0.87 -1.87 -0.59
CA LEU A 45 0.80 -1.14 -1.85
C LEU A 45 -0.48 -0.30 -1.86
N PHE A 46 -0.34 0.97 -2.18
CA PHE A 46 -1.46 1.88 -2.42
C PHE A 46 -1.47 2.30 -3.89
N ASP A 47 -2.53 1.93 -4.60
CA ASP A 47 -2.67 2.18 -6.05
C ASP A 47 -3.33 3.52 -6.39
N GLY A 48 -3.67 4.32 -5.37
CA GLY A 48 -4.42 5.57 -5.49
C GLY A 48 -5.90 5.43 -5.16
N ARG A 49 -6.39 4.21 -4.89
CA ARG A 49 -7.77 3.93 -4.45
C ARG A 49 -7.80 2.94 -3.30
N GLU A 50 -7.09 1.83 -3.43
CA GLU A 50 -7.08 0.75 -2.46
C GLU A 50 -5.67 0.54 -1.87
N LEU A 51 -5.63 0.25 -0.58
CA LEU A 51 -4.48 -0.24 0.14
C LEU A 51 -4.57 -1.77 0.25
N THR A 52 -3.65 -2.45 -0.41
CA THR A 52 -3.51 -3.92 -0.41
C THR A 52 -2.13 -4.34 0.12
N THR A 53 -1.90 -5.64 0.24
CA THR A 53 -0.57 -6.20 0.49
C THR A 53 -0.18 -7.06 -0.69
N VAL A 54 1.05 -6.84 -1.18
CA VAL A 54 1.65 -7.67 -2.22
C VAL A 54 2.74 -8.55 -1.65
N ARG A 55 2.84 -9.77 -2.19
CA ARG A 55 4.00 -10.63 -2.07
C ARG A 55 4.91 -10.39 -3.27
N ILE A 56 6.19 -10.22 -3.00
CA ILE A 56 7.24 -10.00 -4.01
C ILE A 56 8.09 -11.26 -4.05
N ASP A 57 8.20 -11.86 -5.23
CA ASP A 57 9.04 -13.02 -5.54
C ASP A 57 9.88 -12.68 -6.78
N GLY A 58 10.97 -11.94 -6.57
CA GLY A 58 11.84 -11.47 -7.66
C GLY A 58 11.08 -10.53 -8.61
N PRO A 59 10.88 -10.90 -9.90
CA PRO A 59 10.09 -10.10 -10.83
C PRO A 59 8.58 -10.24 -10.63
N ASP A 60 8.12 -11.26 -9.90
CA ASP A 60 6.70 -11.56 -9.73
C ASP A 60 6.12 -10.81 -8.53
N ILE A 61 4.97 -10.18 -8.75
CA ILE A 61 4.22 -9.45 -7.72
C ILE A 61 2.81 -10.02 -7.67
N GLN A 62 2.41 -10.49 -6.49
CA GLN A 62 1.09 -11.09 -6.27
C GLN A 62 0.34 -10.32 -5.20
N ASP A 63 -0.88 -9.87 -5.51
CA ASP A 63 -1.80 -9.39 -4.48
C ASP A 63 -2.22 -10.56 -3.58
N VAL A 64 -2.06 -10.40 -2.27
CA VAL A 64 -2.41 -11.41 -1.26
C VAL A 64 -3.51 -10.95 -0.30
N GLY A 65 -4.22 -9.88 -0.67
CA GLY A 65 -5.17 -9.15 0.15
C GLY A 65 -4.50 -8.36 1.27
N PHE A 66 -5.19 -7.31 1.75
CA PHE A 66 -4.64 -6.46 2.81
C PHE A 66 -4.31 -7.23 4.09
N ARG A 67 -3.08 -7.01 4.58
CA ARG A 67 -2.56 -7.53 5.85
C ARG A 67 -2.13 -6.38 6.76
N PRO A 68 -2.74 -6.20 7.95
CA PRO A 68 -2.41 -5.09 8.84
C PRO A 68 -0.92 -4.98 9.23
N GLU A 69 -0.22 -6.10 9.30
CA GLU A 69 1.22 -6.17 9.60
C GLU A 69 2.12 -5.59 8.50
N SER A 70 1.59 -5.32 7.30
CA SER A 70 2.34 -4.75 6.18
C SER A 70 2.50 -3.23 6.24
N ILE A 71 1.78 -2.57 7.15
CA ILE A 71 1.85 -1.13 7.39
C ILE A 71 2.31 -0.84 8.83
N ARG A 72 2.92 0.32 9.04
CA ARG A 72 3.29 0.83 10.36
C ARG A 72 2.21 1.80 10.82
N ALA A 73 1.60 1.52 11.97
CA ALA A 73 0.54 2.33 12.58
C ALA A 73 1.10 3.43 13.49
#